data_AF-A0AAE0NA82-F1
#
_entry.id   AF-A0AAE0NA82-F1
#
_cell.length_a   1.000
_cell.length_b   1.000
_cell.length_c   1.000
_cell.angle_alpha   90.00
_cell.angle_beta   90.00
_cell.angle_gamma   90.00
#
_symmetry.space_group_name_H-M   'P 1'
#
loop_
_entity.id
_entity.type
_entity.pdbx_description
1 polymer ?
#
loop_
_entity_poly.entity_id
_entity_poly.type
_entity_poly.pdbx_seq_one_letter_code
_entity_poly.pdbx_strand_id
1 'polypeptide(L)'
;MSTKISECERLVDRIDDEFIDPTKAQVESTKPGKIMESTALGVALWAHHTGGSGPILVDMRMPGLKRELKKLAGFGLGAHTTTYQGVTYKFVKTKNSSSTDSNLSSL
;
A
#
# COMPACT_ATOMS: atom_id res chain seq x y z
N MET A 1 16.28 -4.20 -12.90
CA MET A 1 15.31 -3.79 -11.86
C MET A 1 14.16 -4.78 -11.83
N SER A 2 13.73 -5.23 -10.66
CA SER A 2 12.58 -6.14 -10.54
C SER A 2 11.32 -5.43 -11.05
N THR A 3 10.55 -6.08 -11.93
CA THR A 3 9.27 -5.55 -12.46
C THR A 3 8.29 -5.20 -11.35
N LYS A 4 8.38 -5.89 -10.20
CA LYS A 4 7.54 -5.62 -9.03
C LYS A 4 7.92 -4.35 -8.28
N ILE A 5 9.20 -3.95 -8.31
CA ILE A 5 9.64 -2.68 -7.70
C ILE A 5 9.11 -1.50 -8.53
N SER A 6 9.29 -1.52 -9.84
CA SER A 6 8.81 -0.44 -10.72
C SER A 6 7.29 -0.32 -10.75
N GLU A 7 6.56 -1.43 -10.61
CA GLU A 7 5.10 -1.41 -10.40
C GLU A 7 4.71 -0.72 -9.09
N CYS A 8 5.43 -0.98 -7.98
CA CYS A 8 5.17 -0.30 -6.70
C CYS A 8 5.51 1.21 -6.79
N GLU A 9 6.62 1.58 -7.42
CA GLU A 9 7.00 2.99 -7.61
C GLU A 9 5.96 3.74 -8.43
N ARG A 10 5.54 3.16 -9.56
CA ARG A 10 4.45 3.72 -10.40
C ARG A 10 3.15 3.86 -9.65
N LEU A 11 2.84 2.91 -8.77
CA LEU A 11 1.65 3.00 -7.93
C LEU A 11 1.76 4.24 -7.01
N VAL A 12 2.91 4.49 -6.37
CA VAL A 12 3.13 5.68 -5.52
C VAL A 12 3.09 7.00 -6.29
N ASP A 13 3.61 7.03 -7.52
CA ASP A 13 3.60 8.26 -8.32
C ASP A 13 2.19 8.74 -8.68
N ARG A 14 1.22 7.81 -8.76
CA ARG A 14 -0.20 8.10 -9.06
C ARG A 14 -0.98 8.69 -7.88
N ILE A 15 -0.38 8.84 -6.71
CA ILE A 15 -1.06 9.41 -5.52
C ILE A 15 -1.65 10.79 -5.81
N ASP A 16 -0.91 11.65 -6.51
CA ASP A 16 -1.38 13.01 -6.80
C ASP A 16 -2.53 13.03 -7.83
N ASP A 17 -2.59 12.02 -8.69
CA ASP A 17 -3.64 11.88 -9.71
C ASP A 17 -4.92 11.26 -9.14
N GLU A 18 -4.80 10.26 -8.26
CA GLU A 18 -5.94 9.53 -7.69
C GLU A 18 -6.60 10.26 -6.52
N PHE A 19 -5.83 11.01 -5.73
CA PHE A 19 -6.32 11.68 -4.52
C PHE A 19 -6.36 13.20 -4.71
N ILE A 20 -7.21 13.66 -5.63
CA ILE A 20 -7.44 15.11 -5.87
C ILE A 20 -7.87 15.81 -4.57
N ASP A 21 -8.72 15.13 -3.77
CA ASP A 21 -9.10 15.56 -2.43
C ASP A 21 -8.25 14.80 -1.40
N PRO A 22 -7.43 15.51 -0.59
CA PRO A 22 -6.46 14.91 0.31
C PRO A 22 -7.11 14.06 1.41
N THR A 23 -8.41 14.17 1.68
CA THR A 23 -9.05 13.48 2.81
C THR A 23 -9.71 12.13 2.47
N LYS A 24 -9.64 11.68 1.21
CA LYS A 24 -10.48 10.57 0.73
C LYS A 24 -9.95 9.15 0.97
N ALA A 25 -8.70 8.97 1.38
CA ALA A 25 -8.19 7.63 1.66
C ALA A 25 -8.71 7.16 3.04
N GLN A 26 -9.68 6.26 3.01
CA GLN A 26 -10.26 5.65 4.21
C GLN A 26 -9.58 4.31 4.49
N VAL A 27 -9.01 4.16 5.69
CA VAL A 27 -8.48 2.89 6.19
C VAL A 27 -9.45 2.36 7.24
N GLU A 28 -10.16 1.28 6.93
CA GLU A 28 -11.04 0.61 7.90
C GLU A 28 -10.22 -0.20 8.91
N SER A 29 -10.27 0.18 10.18
CA SER A 29 -9.50 -0.50 11.25
C SER A 29 -10.16 -1.77 11.79
N THR A 30 -9.35 -2.59 12.46
CA THR A 30 -9.48 -4.01 12.90
C THR A 30 -9.29 -5.07 11.81
N LYS A 31 -9.38 -4.70 10.54
CA LYS A 31 -9.09 -5.61 9.42
C LYS A 31 -8.03 -5.03 8.49
N PRO A 32 -7.33 -5.89 7.73
CA PRO A 32 -6.52 -5.50 6.60
C PRO A 32 -7.31 -4.62 5.59
N GLY A 33 -7.02 -3.31 5.54
CA GLY A 33 -7.65 -2.36 4.61
C GLY A 33 -6.78 -2.08 3.38
N LYS A 34 -7.38 -1.73 2.24
CA LYS A 34 -6.65 -1.38 1.02
C LYS A 34 -6.91 0.08 0.67
N ILE A 35 -5.83 0.82 0.41
CA ILE A 35 -5.91 2.25 0.08
C ILE A 35 -5.89 2.47 -1.43
N MET A 36 -5.06 1.73 -2.17
CA MET A 36 -4.84 1.98 -3.59
C MET A 36 -4.76 0.68 -4.38
N GLU A 37 -5.39 0.66 -5.54
CA GLU A 37 -5.38 -0.47 -6.50
C GLU A 37 -4.99 0.01 -7.89
N SER A 38 -4.11 -0.72 -8.56
CA SER A 38 -3.99 -0.62 -10.01
C SER A 38 -4.13 -1.99 -10.64
N THR A 39 -5.20 -2.18 -11.41
CA THR A 39 -5.46 -3.41 -12.16
C THR A 39 -4.40 -3.64 -13.25
N ALA A 40 -3.77 -2.57 -13.75
CA ALA A 40 -2.72 -2.64 -14.76
C ALA A 40 -1.33 -2.96 -14.18
N LEU A 41 -1.05 -2.57 -12.93
CA LEU A 41 0.25 -2.81 -12.30
C LEU A 41 0.30 -4.11 -11.50
N GLY A 42 -0.81 -4.84 -11.35
CA GLY A 42 -0.85 -6.09 -10.58
C GLY A 42 -0.55 -5.93 -9.08
N VAL A 43 -0.40 -4.70 -8.59
CA VAL A 43 0.01 -4.35 -7.23
C VAL A 43 -0.99 -3.40 -6.57
N ALA A 44 -0.98 -3.44 -5.25
CA ALA A 44 -1.93 -2.78 -4.38
C ALA A 44 -1.22 -2.21 -3.15
N LEU A 45 -1.68 -1.07 -2.65
CA LEU A 45 -1.22 -0.50 -1.40
C LEU A 45 -2.19 -0.89 -0.29
N TRP A 46 -1.71 -1.74 0.60
CA TRP A 46 -2.40 -2.16 1.80
C TRP A 46 -2.04 -1.26 2.98
N ALA A 47 -2.98 -1.07 3.90
CA ALA A 47 -2.76 -0.34 5.12
C ALA A 47 -3.56 -0.89 6.32
N HIS A 48 -3.03 -0.70 7.51
CA HIS A 48 -3.69 -1.08 8.76
C HIS A 48 -3.37 -0.13 9.90
N HIS A 49 -4.40 0.34 10.58
CA HIS A 49 -4.28 1.19 11.75
C HIS A 49 -4.20 0.35 13.02
N THR A 50 -3.15 0.56 13.83
CA THR A 50 -2.90 -0.23 15.05
C THR A 50 -3.59 0.34 16.30
N GLY A 51 -4.21 1.53 16.20
CA GLY A 51 -4.59 2.34 17.35
C GLY A 51 -6.06 2.34 17.80
N GLY A 52 -6.98 1.58 17.19
CA GLY A 52 -8.37 1.52 17.67
C GLY A 52 -9.40 1.02 16.66
N SER A 53 -10.62 0.73 17.12
CA SER A 53 -11.74 0.29 16.29
C SER A 53 -12.41 1.47 15.58
N GLY A 54 -12.30 1.55 14.25
CA GLY A 54 -12.98 2.56 13.44
C GLY A 54 -12.19 2.97 12.19
N PRO A 55 -12.86 3.56 11.18
CA PRO A 55 -12.17 4.09 10.01
C PRO A 55 -11.29 5.29 10.40
N ILE A 56 -10.08 5.35 9.85
CA ILE A 56 -9.20 6.52 9.92
C ILE A 56 -9.06 7.14 8.52
N LEU A 57 -9.08 8.47 8.46
CA LEU A 57 -8.77 9.23 7.25
C LEU A 57 -7.28 9.53 7.21
N VAL A 58 -6.65 9.22 6.08
CA VAL A 58 -5.22 9.47 5.86
C VAL A 58 -5.07 10.44 4.70
N ASP A 59 -4.26 11.47 4.88
CA ASP A 59 -3.83 12.31 3.77
C ASP A 59 -2.66 11.66 3.01
N MET A 60 -2.98 11.05 1.87
CA MET A 60 -2.03 10.36 1.00
C MET A 60 -1.03 11.32 0.32
N ARG A 61 -1.36 12.61 0.22
CA ARG A 61 -0.52 13.61 -0.45
C ARG A 61 0.54 14.21 0.45
N MET A 62 0.51 13.90 1.75
CA MET A 62 1.54 14.37 2.67
C MET A 62 2.94 14.00 2.12
N PRO A 63 3.83 14.98 1.90
CA PRO A 63 5.15 14.73 1.34
C PRO A 63 5.96 13.70 2.15
N GLY A 64 5.75 13.68 3.47
CA GLY A 64 6.33 12.69 4.37
C GLY A 64 5.87 11.26 4.05
N LEU A 65 4.56 11.04 3.90
CA LEU A 65 4.01 9.73 3.58
C LEU A 65 4.43 9.27 2.18
N LYS A 66 4.33 10.13 1.16
CA LYS A 66 4.76 9.79 -0.20
C LYS A 66 6.24 9.37 -0.23
N ARG A 67 7.11 10.06 0.51
CA ARG A 67 8.53 9.70 0.64
C ARG A 67 8.72 8.32 1.28
N GLU A 68 8.01 8.02 2.36
CA GLU A 68 8.08 6.71 3.00
C GLU A 68 7.57 5.59 2.09
N LEU A 69 6.49 5.83 1.34
CA LEU A 69 5.96 4.89 0.35
C LEU A 69 6.94 4.67 -0.81
N LYS A 70 7.65 5.70 -1.29
CA LYS A 70 8.71 5.55 -2.30
C LYS A 70 9.87 4.69 -1.81
N LYS A 71 10.32 4.90 -0.56
CA LYS A 71 11.34 4.04 0.05
C LYS A 71 10.84 2.60 0.15
N LEU A 72 9.60 2.41 0.60
CA LEU A 72 8.98 1.09 0.71
C LEU A 72 8.88 0.39 -0.66
N ALA A 73 8.56 1.14 -1.73
CA ALA A 73 8.46 0.60 -3.09
C ALA A 73 9.79 0.04 -3.60
N GLY A 74 10.91 0.63 -3.17
CA GLY A 74 12.27 0.12 -3.47
C GLY A 74 12.53 -1.30 -2.97
N PHE A 75 11.75 -1.79 -2.01
CA PHE A 75 11.81 -3.17 -1.52
C PHE A 75 10.85 -4.13 -2.25
N GLY A 76 9.90 -3.62 -3.04
CA GLY A 76 8.91 -4.41 -3.74
C GLY A 76 7.79 -4.96 -2.85
N LEU A 77 7.27 -6.14 -3.22
CA LEU A 77 6.09 -6.75 -2.60
C LEU A 77 6.43 -7.51 -1.31
N GLY A 78 5.50 -7.51 -0.36
CA GLY A 78 5.37 -8.61 0.61
C GLY A 78 6.37 -8.65 1.78
N ALA A 79 7.62 -8.24 1.58
CA ALA A 79 8.70 -8.45 2.54
C ALA A 79 8.83 -7.31 3.56
N HIS A 80 8.46 -6.09 3.17
CA HIS A 80 8.69 -4.91 3.99
C HIS A 80 7.38 -4.18 4.30
N THR A 81 7.39 -3.50 5.44
CA THR A 81 6.32 -2.60 5.87
C THR A 81 6.94 -1.29 6.34
N THR A 82 6.18 -0.21 6.28
CA THR A 82 6.55 1.06 6.93
C THR A 82 5.37 1.56 7.76
N THR A 83 5.62 2.27 8.85
CA THR A 83 4.57 2.85 9.69
C THR A 83 4.67 4.36 9.64
N TYR A 84 3.57 5.02 9.31
CA TYR A 84 3.46 6.46 9.27
C TYR A 84 2.16 6.89 9.95
N GLN A 85 2.27 7.76 10.97
CA GLN A 85 1.13 8.25 11.76
C GLN A 85 0.22 7.13 12.31
N GLY A 86 0.80 6.04 12.82
CA GLY A 86 0.04 4.93 13.41
C GLY A 86 -0.63 4.00 12.39
N VAL A 87 -0.40 4.21 11.08
CA VAL A 87 -0.85 3.32 10.01
C VAL A 87 0.35 2.59 9.43
N THR A 88 0.26 1.27 9.37
CA THR A 88 1.26 0.39 8.75
C THR A 88 0.89 0.13 7.30
N TYR A 89 1.81 0.37 6.38
CA TYR A 89 1.63 0.22 4.94
C TYR A 89 2.46 -0.93 4.38
N LYS A 90 1.94 -1.58 3.34
CA LYS A 90 2.58 -2.69 2.65
C LYS A 90 2.17 -2.75 1.18
N PHE A 91 3.11 -3.01 0.27
CA PHE A 91 2.74 -3.37 -1.10
C PHE A 91 2.37 -4.86 -1.17
N VAL A 92 1.18 -5.12 -1.70
CA VAL A 92 0.63 -6.46 -1.86
C VAL A 92 0.25 -6.71 -3.30
N LYS A 93 0.17 -7.98 -3.68
CA LYS A 93 -0.29 -8.40 -5.00
C LYS A 93 -1.81 -8.21 -5.12
N THR A 94 -2.28 -7.73 -6.27
CA THR A 94 -3.72 -7.69 -6.56
C THR A 94 -4.25 -9.08 -6.87
N LYS A 95 -5.48 -9.39 -6.44
CA LYS A 95 -6.13 -10.69 -6.66
C LYS A 95 -6.28 -11.05 -8.15
N ASN A 96 -6.19 -10.08 -9.06
CA ASN A 96 -6.26 -10.32 -10.52
C ASN A 96 -4.96 -10.80 -11.16
N SER A 97 -3.85 -10.82 -10.43
CA SER A 97 -2.64 -11.48 -10.92
C SER A 97 -2.64 -12.94 -10.47
N SER A 98 -3.19 -13.81 -11.32
CA SER A 98 -3.09 -15.26 -11.19
C SER A 98 -1.62 -15.68 -11.04
N SER A 99 -1.18 -15.88 -9.81
CA SER A 99 -0.09 -16.81 -9.52
C SER A 99 -0.32 -17.25 -8.08
N THR A 100 -0.80 -18.47 -8.00
CA THR A 100 -0.66 -19.41 -6.91
C THR A 100 0.79 -19.41 -6.43
N ASP A 101 1.14 -18.48 -5.55
CA ASP A 101 2.36 -18.56 -4.73
C ASP A 101 1.93 -18.70 -3.28
N SER A 102 1.26 -19.83 -3.01
CA SER A 102 1.14 -20.36 -1.66
C SER A 102 2.42 -21.15 -1.36
N ASN A 103 3.57 -20.46 -1.31
CA ASN A 103 4.69 -20.98 -0.54
C ASN A 103 4.42 -20.58 0.92
N LEU A 104 3.54 -21.34 1.57
CA LEU A 104 3.43 -21.39 3.02
C LEU A 104 4.75 -21.99 3.54
N SER A 105 5.76 -21.15 3.72
CA SER A 105 6.89 -21.48 4.57
C SER A 105 6.62 -20.90 5.95
N SER A 106 5.98 -21.67 6.82
CA SER A 106 6.02 -21.46 8.27
C SER A 106 5.59 -22.75 8.97
N LEU A 107 6.62 -23.53 9.33
CA LEU A 107 6.77 -24.41 10.50
C LEU A 107 5.77 -25.56 10.72
#